data_AF-A0A7X7C361-F1
#
_entry.id   AF-A0A7X7C361-F1
#
_cell.length_a   1.000
_cell.length_b   1.000
_cell.length_c   1.000
_cell.angle_alpha   90.00
_cell.angle_beta   90.00
_cell.angle_gamma   90.00
#
_symmetry.space_group_name_H-M   'P 1'
#
loop_
_entity.id
_entity.type
_entity.pdbx_description
1 polymer ?
#
loop_
_entity_poly.entity_id
_entity_poly.type
_entity_poly.pdbx_seq_one_letter_code
_entity_poly.pdbx_strand_id
1 'polypeptide(L)'
;MLEQQGSNLVVRAMENLVVEERVSYIFISAGGAAEKVMVKQSAADIVLEASPGEINVPNTGGQYFIDITSNSANWTIEKETAADWVIVKQFKGADIAELTVHPNETGEGRTLKLYAKSGSKLEEVVINQAGGASGFILPLLEAAPTQIEILAHEQANGSFLLSYSGPMPSWGYYDEAYEFAVNSPMFYSTTYDIADYRNGMITEVNMWSEKNAAMILSDEYIEFLEANGFAIEQTAAGFTGYNSESQFSITAITDLDADLGRVIFAPVLEQDQDYPTFDSFPFDRADWLNNSEWNSAAIVAEEESEGGTILSQDAEMIDVLVAEEFRPLYERLFFMENDLATEFLAVWDDANLGAWSPDGGNTWMLTNEFEALLEGAGFVFYMENQGNLFYYLAEKELMIVPRGARYTDVLDAAPVFSMNYFNYVESASVNMLDKDTRSKIGKELTKSLNRSNSKLNIIK
;
A
#
# COMPACT_ATOMS: atom_id res chain seq x y z
N MET A 1 -6.89 42.48 -40.80
CA MET A 1 -7.03 42.28 -42.26
C MET A 1 -7.90 43.39 -42.81
N LEU A 2 -7.47 43.99 -43.92
CA LEU A 2 -8.21 45.01 -44.67
C LEU A 2 -8.60 44.41 -46.01
N GLU A 3 -9.85 44.56 -46.41
CA GLU A 3 -10.37 44.05 -47.68
C GLU A 3 -11.25 45.12 -48.32
N GLN A 4 -10.94 45.49 -49.56
CA GLN A 4 -11.77 46.42 -50.32
C GLN A 4 -12.85 45.64 -51.07
N GLN A 5 -14.12 46.00 -50.87
CA GLN A 5 -15.26 45.45 -51.58
C GLN A 5 -16.05 46.58 -52.25
N GLY A 6 -15.72 46.83 -53.52
CA GLY A 6 -16.26 47.98 -54.27
C GLY A 6 -15.86 49.31 -53.63
N SER A 7 -16.85 50.08 -53.17
CA SER A 7 -16.66 51.36 -52.47
C SER A 7 -16.50 51.20 -50.95
N ASN A 8 -16.57 49.98 -50.40
CA ASN A 8 -16.48 49.73 -48.96
C ASN A 8 -15.11 49.18 -48.57
N LEU A 9 -14.62 49.56 -47.39
CA LEU A 9 -13.47 48.96 -46.74
C LEU A 9 -13.95 48.08 -45.59
N VAL A 10 -13.71 46.78 -45.66
CA VAL A 10 -13.99 45.82 -44.58
C VAL A 10 -12.75 45.69 -43.70
N VAL A 11 -12.92 45.93 -42.41
CA VAL A 11 -11.87 45.83 -41.39
C VAL A 11 -12.16 44.61 -40.51
N ARG A 12 -11.23 43.67 -40.45
CA ARG A 12 -11.31 42.49 -39.56
C ARG A 12 -10.13 42.49 -38.60
N ALA A 13 -10.38 42.32 -37.31
CA ALA A 13 -9.38 42.15 -36.27
C ALA A 13 -9.59 40.81 -35.57
N MET A 14 -8.49 40.19 -35.11
CA MET A 14 -8.59 39.08 -34.15
C MET A 14 -9.08 39.63 -32.82
N GLU A 15 -9.70 38.78 -32.01
CA GLU A 15 -10.14 39.15 -30.66
C GLU A 15 -8.96 39.68 -29.82
N ASN A 16 -9.25 40.69 -29.00
CA ASN A 16 -8.30 41.18 -28.03
C ASN A 16 -8.49 40.38 -26.75
N LEU A 17 -7.49 39.59 -26.35
CA LEU A 17 -7.54 38.73 -25.16
C LEU A 17 -6.81 39.34 -23.95
N VAL A 18 -6.24 40.53 -24.09
CA VAL A 18 -5.51 41.24 -23.03
C VAL A 18 -6.27 42.47 -22.54
N VAL A 19 -5.91 42.92 -21.34
CA VAL A 19 -6.61 44.00 -20.61
C VAL A 19 -6.26 45.40 -21.10
N GLU A 20 -5.31 45.52 -22.02
CA GLU A 20 -5.00 46.78 -22.70
C GLU A 20 -5.83 46.95 -23.96
N GLU A 21 -6.33 48.17 -24.18
CA GLU A 21 -6.92 48.53 -25.47
C GLU A 21 -5.88 48.49 -26.60
N ARG A 22 -6.31 48.08 -27.78
CA ARG A 22 -5.45 48.10 -28.97
C ARG A 22 -5.89 49.21 -29.90
N VAL A 23 -4.94 50.07 -30.27
CA VAL A 23 -5.16 51.19 -31.18
C VAL A 23 -4.30 51.00 -32.42
N SER A 24 -4.94 51.12 -33.59
CA SER A 24 -4.27 51.13 -34.88
C SER A 24 -4.81 52.25 -35.76
N TYR A 25 -4.15 52.50 -36.87
CA TYR A 25 -4.54 53.52 -37.83
C TYR A 25 -4.59 52.94 -39.23
N ILE A 26 -5.67 53.24 -39.94
CA ILE A 26 -5.83 52.95 -41.36
C ILE A 26 -5.62 54.24 -42.13
N PHE A 27 -4.72 54.20 -43.12
CA PHE A 27 -4.51 55.29 -44.04
C PHE A 27 -5.21 54.98 -45.36
N ILE A 28 -6.15 55.83 -45.76
CA ILE A 28 -6.90 55.72 -47.01
C ILE A 28 -6.36 56.78 -47.96
N SER A 29 -5.96 56.39 -49.17
CA SER A 29 -5.49 57.30 -50.21
C SER A 29 -6.31 57.10 -51.48
N ALA A 30 -6.87 58.19 -52.01
CA ALA A 30 -7.69 58.18 -53.21
C ALA A 30 -7.51 59.48 -54.01
N GLY A 31 -7.09 59.37 -55.27
CA GLY A 31 -7.07 60.51 -56.20
C GLY A 31 -6.28 61.74 -55.74
N GLY A 32 -5.24 61.56 -54.91
CA GLY A 32 -4.42 62.64 -54.36
C GLY A 32 -4.87 63.18 -52.98
N ALA A 33 -5.99 62.70 -52.44
CA ALA A 33 -6.41 62.94 -51.06
C ALA A 33 -6.03 61.77 -50.16
N ALA A 34 -5.70 62.04 -48.89
CA ALA A 34 -5.42 61.02 -47.89
C ALA A 34 -6.16 61.30 -46.58
N GLU A 35 -6.71 60.26 -45.96
CA GLU A 35 -7.41 60.32 -44.68
C GLU A 35 -6.88 59.26 -43.71
N LYS A 36 -6.81 59.63 -42.42
CA LYS A 36 -6.33 58.77 -41.34
C LYS A 36 -7.49 58.40 -40.43
N VAL A 37 -7.85 57.12 -40.44
CA VAL A 37 -8.93 56.57 -39.59
C VAL A 37 -8.30 55.84 -38.42
N MET A 38 -8.71 56.19 -37.20
CA MET A 38 -8.31 55.46 -35.99
C MET A 38 -9.23 54.25 -35.80
N VAL A 39 -8.63 53.09 -35.55
CA VAL A 39 -9.35 51.87 -35.16
C VAL A 39 -8.97 51.54 -33.73
N LYS A 40 -9.95 51.54 -32.84
CA LYS A 40 -9.80 51.16 -31.43
C LYS A 40 -10.57 49.89 -31.17
N GLN A 41 -9.89 48.91 -30.59
CA GLN A 41 -10.50 47.68 -30.09
C GLN A 41 -10.45 47.72 -28.56
N SER A 42 -11.60 47.48 -27.93
CA SER A 42 -11.71 47.45 -26.47
C SER A 42 -10.79 46.40 -25.84
N ALA A 43 -10.42 46.63 -24.59
CA ALA A 43 -9.77 45.63 -23.73
C ALA A 43 -10.67 44.40 -23.56
N ALA A 44 -10.04 43.25 -23.30
CA ALA A 44 -10.73 42.07 -22.81
C ALA A 44 -11.22 42.28 -21.37
N ASP A 45 -12.26 41.54 -20.99
CA ASP A 45 -12.60 41.39 -19.57
C ASP A 45 -11.46 40.67 -18.83
N ILE A 46 -11.29 41.00 -17.55
CA ILE A 46 -10.31 40.33 -16.70
C ILE A 46 -10.78 38.91 -16.42
N VAL A 47 -9.87 37.96 -16.63
CA VAL A 47 -9.96 36.57 -16.19
C VAL A 47 -9.03 36.41 -15.00
N LEU A 48 -9.50 35.75 -13.96
CA LEU A 48 -8.72 35.41 -12.77
C LEU A 48 -9.21 34.06 -12.25
N GLU A 49 -8.29 33.18 -11.94
CA GLU A 49 -8.52 31.90 -11.26
C GLU A 49 -7.38 31.68 -10.26
N ALA A 50 -7.72 31.13 -9.09
CA ALA A 50 -6.76 30.74 -8.06
C ALA A 50 -6.97 29.26 -7.72
N SER A 51 -5.90 28.47 -7.76
CA SER A 51 -5.95 27.03 -7.48
C SER A 51 -4.82 26.60 -6.55
N PRO A 52 -5.08 25.76 -5.53
CA PRO A 52 -6.40 25.24 -5.16
C PRO A 52 -7.27 26.30 -4.45
N GLY A 53 -8.60 26.15 -4.51
CA GLY A 53 -9.54 27.01 -3.80
C GLY A 53 -9.67 26.71 -2.30
N GLU A 54 -9.14 25.57 -1.85
CA GLU A 54 -9.10 25.17 -0.44
C GLU A 54 -7.77 24.46 -0.14
N ILE A 55 -7.17 24.78 1.00
CA ILE A 55 -5.91 24.21 1.48
C ILE A 55 -6.14 23.73 2.92
N ASN A 56 -6.04 22.41 3.13
CA ASN A 56 -6.06 21.80 4.46
C ASN A 56 -4.63 21.67 4.99
N VAL A 57 -4.41 22.10 6.22
CA VAL A 57 -3.08 22.26 6.83
C VAL A 57 -3.06 21.57 8.20
N PRO A 58 -2.00 20.80 8.52
CA PRO A 58 -1.87 20.20 9.84
C PRO A 58 -1.59 21.27 10.89
N ASN A 59 -1.76 20.93 12.16
CA ASN A 59 -1.35 21.81 13.25
C ASN A 59 0.14 22.19 13.18
N THR A 60 1.01 21.37 12.60
CA THR A 60 2.44 21.66 12.44
C THR A 60 2.70 22.76 11.41
N GLY A 61 1.72 23.11 10.59
CA GLY A 61 1.88 24.08 9.52
C GLY A 61 2.61 23.50 8.30
N GLY A 62 3.20 24.35 7.48
CA GLY A 62 3.91 23.91 6.27
C GLY A 62 4.04 24.98 5.18
N GLN A 63 4.60 24.58 4.05
CA GLN A 63 4.67 25.40 2.84
C GLN A 63 3.67 24.91 1.79
N TYR A 64 2.93 25.84 1.20
CA TYR A 64 1.91 25.58 0.19
C TYR A 64 2.02 26.57 -0.95
N PHE A 65 1.42 26.25 -2.09
CA PHE A 65 1.44 27.10 -3.28
C PHE A 65 0.02 27.34 -3.79
N ILE A 66 -0.22 28.54 -4.31
CA ILE A 66 -1.42 28.91 -5.06
C ILE A 66 -0.98 29.32 -6.46
N ASP A 67 -1.49 28.63 -7.46
CA ASP A 67 -1.36 28.99 -8.87
C ASP A 67 -2.41 30.06 -9.24
N ILE A 68 -1.98 31.08 -9.97
CA ILE A 68 -2.82 32.19 -10.40
C ILE A 68 -2.88 32.23 -11.93
N THR A 69 -4.05 31.97 -12.50
CA THR A 69 -4.26 32.13 -13.95
C THR A 69 -4.97 33.45 -14.21
N SER A 70 -4.31 34.38 -14.93
CA SER A 70 -4.88 35.68 -15.25
C SER A 70 -4.43 36.19 -16.62
N ASN A 71 -5.32 36.89 -17.32
CA ASN A 71 -4.95 37.65 -18.54
C ASN A 71 -4.41 39.06 -18.22
N SER A 72 -4.20 39.35 -16.93
CA SER A 72 -3.56 40.56 -16.43
C SER A 72 -2.33 40.22 -15.59
N ALA A 73 -1.22 40.92 -15.84
CA ALA A 73 -0.01 40.82 -15.02
C ALA A 73 -0.13 41.49 -13.65
N ASN A 74 -1.24 42.20 -13.39
CA ASN A 74 -1.48 42.91 -12.14
C ASN A 74 -2.52 42.14 -11.32
N TRP A 75 -2.02 41.34 -10.37
CA TRP A 75 -2.83 40.65 -9.39
C TRP A 75 -2.19 40.75 -8.01
N THR A 76 -3.00 40.59 -6.96
CA THR A 76 -2.56 40.52 -5.56
C THR A 76 -3.32 39.43 -4.83
N ILE A 77 -2.73 38.92 -3.74
CA ILE A 77 -3.41 38.10 -2.73
C ILE A 77 -3.46 38.88 -1.43
N GLU A 78 -4.66 39.01 -0.88
CA GLU A 78 -4.92 39.69 0.39
C GLU A 78 -5.59 38.73 1.37
N LYS A 79 -5.31 38.89 2.66
CA LYS A 79 -5.97 38.13 3.72
C LYS A 79 -7.30 38.79 4.06
N GLU A 80 -8.33 37.99 4.34
CA GLU A 80 -9.61 38.49 4.85
C GLU A 80 -9.45 39.21 6.19
N THR A 81 -8.66 38.62 7.08
CA THR A 81 -8.33 39.18 8.39
C THR A 81 -6.82 39.15 8.62
N ALA A 82 -6.33 40.01 9.51
CA ALA A 82 -4.93 39.99 9.91
C ALA A 82 -4.62 38.68 10.64
N ALA A 83 -3.82 37.83 10.01
CA ALA A 83 -3.43 36.51 10.50
C ALA A 83 -1.92 36.32 10.33
N ASP A 84 -1.15 36.51 11.39
CA ASP A 84 0.32 36.42 11.36
C ASP A 84 0.81 34.98 11.15
N TRP A 85 -0.06 34.01 11.38
CA TRP A 85 0.22 32.58 11.19
C TRP A 85 0.20 32.11 9.74
N VAL A 86 -0.21 32.95 8.79
CA VAL A 86 -0.06 32.68 7.34
C VAL A 86 0.81 33.77 6.74
N ILE A 87 1.96 33.45 6.18
CA ILE A 87 2.79 34.39 5.42
C ILE A 87 2.55 34.15 3.94
N VAL A 88 2.17 35.21 3.22
CA VAL A 88 1.97 35.16 1.76
C VAL A 88 3.15 35.84 1.09
N LYS A 89 3.81 35.12 0.18
CA LYS A 89 4.92 35.64 -0.61
C LYS A 89 4.57 35.53 -2.09
N GLN A 90 4.36 36.69 -2.71
CA GLN A 90 4.11 36.81 -4.14
C GLN A 90 5.42 37.01 -4.89
N PHE A 91 5.60 36.26 -5.98
CA PHE A 91 6.76 36.41 -6.84
C PHE A 91 6.43 37.34 -8.00
N LYS A 92 7.18 38.44 -8.13
CA LYS A 92 6.95 39.42 -9.18
C LYS A 92 7.10 38.78 -10.56
N GLY A 93 6.03 38.83 -11.35
CA GLY A 93 6.00 38.32 -12.72
C GLY A 93 5.94 36.79 -12.83
N ALA A 94 5.67 36.10 -11.73
CA ALA A 94 5.28 34.70 -11.76
C ALA A 94 3.79 34.57 -11.47
N ASP A 95 3.18 33.51 -11.96
CA ASP A 95 1.76 33.17 -11.80
C ASP A 95 1.54 32.25 -10.58
N ILE A 96 2.32 32.48 -9.51
CA ILE A 96 2.32 31.64 -8.30
C ILE A 96 2.58 32.47 -7.05
N ALA A 97 1.95 32.08 -5.94
CA ALA A 97 2.24 32.59 -4.61
C ALA A 97 2.62 31.44 -3.66
N GLU A 98 3.63 31.67 -2.83
CA GLU A 98 4.05 30.77 -1.75
C GLU A 98 3.35 31.18 -0.45
N LEU A 99 2.76 30.21 0.23
CA LEU A 99 2.20 30.35 1.57
C LEU A 99 3.11 29.63 2.55
N THR A 100 3.46 30.28 3.64
CA THR A 100 4.05 29.63 4.81
C THR A 100 3.03 29.68 5.94
N VAL A 101 2.53 28.53 6.34
CA VAL A 101 1.58 28.41 7.45
C VAL A 101 2.34 27.97 8.69
N HIS A 102 2.28 28.77 9.74
CA HIS A 102 2.93 28.49 11.01
C HIS A 102 2.15 27.47 11.83
N PRO A 103 2.80 26.78 12.79
CA PRO A 103 2.12 25.85 13.67
C PRO A 103 0.91 26.48 14.39
N ASN A 104 -0.13 25.68 14.62
CA ASN A 104 -1.28 25.97 15.46
C ASN A 104 -1.17 25.15 16.76
N GLU A 105 -0.75 25.80 17.83
CA GLU A 105 -0.58 25.17 19.15
C GLU A 105 -1.89 25.17 19.97
N THR A 106 -2.97 25.75 19.45
CA THR A 106 -4.26 25.77 20.16
C THR A 106 -5.09 24.55 19.81
N GLY A 107 -5.84 24.00 20.77
CA GLY A 107 -6.69 22.82 20.54
C GLY A 107 -7.83 23.02 19.54
N GLU A 108 -8.17 24.26 19.20
CA GLU A 108 -9.19 24.60 18.21
C GLU A 108 -8.56 24.81 16.83
N GLY A 109 -9.24 24.31 15.79
CA GLY A 109 -8.91 24.61 14.41
C GLY A 109 -9.08 26.10 14.09
N ARG A 110 -8.33 26.59 13.10
CA ARG A 110 -8.41 27.97 12.65
C ARG A 110 -8.50 28.05 11.13
N THR A 111 -9.35 28.94 10.65
CA THR A 111 -9.56 29.15 9.22
C THR A 111 -9.16 30.58 8.83
N LEU A 112 -8.58 30.73 7.65
CA LEU A 112 -8.31 32.03 7.02
C LEU A 112 -8.74 32.00 5.56
N LYS A 113 -9.52 32.99 5.13
CA LYS A 113 -9.76 33.23 3.72
C LYS A 113 -8.70 34.17 3.13
N LEU A 114 -8.17 33.79 1.99
CA LEU A 114 -7.38 34.62 1.12
C LEU A 114 -8.21 35.02 -0.10
N TYR A 115 -7.96 36.22 -0.61
CA TYR A 115 -8.62 36.76 -1.79
C TYR A 115 -7.57 37.12 -2.84
N ALA A 116 -7.51 36.33 -3.92
CA ALA A 116 -6.79 36.72 -5.12
C ALA A 116 -7.60 37.79 -5.85
N LYS A 117 -6.97 38.90 -6.23
CA LYS A 117 -7.64 40.05 -6.85
C LYS A 117 -6.93 40.47 -8.12
N SER A 118 -7.70 40.76 -9.16
CA SER A 118 -7.22 41.41 -10.38
C SER A 118 -8.33 42.29 -10.96
N GLY A 119 -8.10 43.60 -10.99
CA GLY A 119 -9.14 44.60 -11.28
C GLY A 119 -10.36 44.43 -10.38
N SER A 120 -11.53 44.11 -10.97
CA SER A 120 -12.78 43.87 -10.24
C SER A 120 -13.07 42.40 -9.96
N LYS A 121 -12.21 41.47 -10.39
CA LYS A 121 -12.34 40.03 -10.15
C LYS A 121 -11.69 39.66 -8.82
N LEU A 122 -12.30 38.71 -8.15
CA LEU A 122 -11.90 38.21 -6.84
C LEU A 122 -12.18 36.72 -6.79
N GLU A 123 -11.16 35.94 -6.42
CA GLU A 123 -11.25 34.50 -6.18
C GLU A 123 -10.88 34.20 -4.72
N GLU A 124 -11.65 33.31 -4.10
CA GLU A 124 -11.48 32.92 -2.69
C GLU A 124 -10.62 31.66 -2.59
N VAL A 125 -9.64 31.68 -1.69
CA VAL A 125 -8.88 30.50 -1.27
C VAL A 125 -9.03 30.34 0.24
N VAL A 126 -9.56 29.20 0.69
CA VAL A 126 -9.80 28.92 2.12
C VAL A 126 -8.65 28.09 2.68
N ILE A 127 -8.00 28.56 3.74
CA ILE A 127 -6.99 27.80 4.48
C ILE A 127 -7.65 27.30 5.76
N ASN A 128 -7.77 25.98 5.90
CA ASN A 128 -8.26 25.31 7.10
C ASN A 128 -7.08 24.64 7.80
N GLN A 129 -6.67 25.18 8.94
CA GLN A 129 -5.62 24.58 9.76
C GLN A 129 -6.21 23.86 10.96
N ALA A 130 -5.83 22.60 11.14
CA ALA A 130 -6.23 21.80 12.30
C ALA A 130 -5.80 22.46 13.63
N GLY A 131 -6.57 22.20 14.68
CA GLY A 131 -6.15 22.48 16.05
C GLY A 131 -5.02 21.56 16.45
N GLY A 132 -4.08 22.01 17.26
CA GLY A 132 -3.06 21.14 17.82
C GLY A 132 -3.72 20.07 18.69
N ALA A 133 -3.47 18.79 18.38
CA ALA A 133 -3.87 17.70 19.26
C ALA A 133 -3.37 17.96 20.69
N SER A 134 -4.25 17.85 21.67
CA SER A 134 -3.92 18.09 23.08
C SER A 134 -3.21 16.89 23.73
N GLY A 135 -2.26 16.25 23.03
CA GLY A 135 -1.53 15.09 23.52
C GLY A 135 -1.00 14.16 22.43
N PHE A 136 -0.60 12.96 22.86
CA PHE A 136 -0.23 11.85 21.98
C PHE A 136 -1.47 11.25 21.32
N ILE A 137 -1.27 10.58 20.18
CA ILE A 137 -2.33 9.95 19.40
C ILE A 137 -2.01 8.47 19.18
N LEU A 138 -3.05 7.67 18.95
CA LEU A 138 -2.96 6.29 18.48
C LEU A 138 -3.50 6.18 17.05
N PRO A 139 -2.95 5.28 16.23
CA PRO A 139 -3.58 4.94 14.96
C PRO A 139 -4.88 4.15 15.21
N LEU A 140 -5.61 3.86 14.14
CA LEU A 140 -6.74 2.95 14.19
C LEU A 140 -6.23 1.54 14.48
N LEU A 141 -6.60 1.00 15.65
CA LEU A 141 -6.27 -0.36 16.10
C LEU A 141 -7.40 -1.32 15.75
N GLU A 142 -7.64 -1.52 14.46
CA GLU A 142 -8.60 -2.48 13.90
C GLU A 142 -7.84 -3.34 12.90
N ALA A 143 -7.93 -4.67 13.00
CA ALA A 143 -7.10 -5.57 12.19
C ALA A 143 -7.55 -5.59 10.72
N ALA A 144 -8.85 -5.48 10.47
CA ALA A 144 -9.44 -5.51 9.12
C ALA A 144 -10.36 -4.30 8.86
N PRO A 145 -9.84 -3.06 8.87
CA PRO A 145 -10.67 -1.87 8.72
C PRO A 145 -11.05 -1.68 7.25
N THR A 146 -12.22 -1.11 7.02
CA THR A 146 -12.57 -0.56 5.72
C THR A 146 -11.78 0.72 5.44
N GLN A 147 -11.56 1.03 4.17
CA GLN A 147 -10.96 2.30 3.74
C GLN A 147 -11.66 3.53 4.36
N ILE A 148 -12.99 3.47 4.52
CA ILE A 148 -13.78 4.56 5.09
C ILE A 148 -13.46 4.74 6.58
N GLU A 149 -13.22 3.67 7.33
CA GLU A 149 -12.87 3.74 8.75
C GLU A 149 -11.50 4.35 8.96
N ILE A 150 -10.50 4.00 8.15
CA ILE A 150 -9.17 4.62 8.19
C ILE A 150 -9.28 6.13 7.93
N LEU A 151 -9.95 6.51 6.83
CA LEU A 151 -10.13 7.92 6.48
C LEU A 151 -10.88 8.70 7.56
N ALA A 152 -11.94 8.11 8.13
CA ALA A 152 -12.74 8.73 9.18
C ALA A 152 -11.95 8.90 10.49
N HIS A 153 -11.16 7.89 10.90
CA HIS A 153 -10.31 7.95 12.09
C HIS A 153 -9.27 9.07 11.97
N GLU A 154 -8.54 9.10 10.86
CA GLU A 154 -7.51 10.11 10.64
C GLU A 154 -8.10 11.51 10.49
N GLN A 155 -9.22 11.66 9.78
CA GLN A 155 -9.92 12.94 9.69
C GLN A 155 -10.42 13.42 11.07
N ALA A 156 -10.92 12.52 11.92
CA ALA A 156 -11.35 12.85 13.28
C ALA A 156 -10.18 13.33 14.16
N ASN A 157 -8.97 12.82 13.92
CA ASN A 157 -7.75 13.28 14.57
C ASN A 157 -7.21 14.61 13.98
N GLY A 158 -7.82 15.12 12.90
CA GLY A 158 -7.35 16.32 12.20
C GLY A 158 -6.16 16.04 11.28
N SER A 159 -5.87 14.77 11.01
CA SER A 159 -4.94 14.33 9.98
C SER A 159 -5.60 14.46 8.60
N PHE A 160 -4.79 14.46 7.54
CA PHE A 160 -5.30 14.39 6.16
C PHE A 160 -4.43 13.49 5.29
N LEU A 161 -5.05 12.88 4.29
CA LEU A 161 -4.39 11.95 3.38
C LEU A 161 -3.37 12.70 2.51
N LEU A 162 -2.10 12.28 2.60
CA LEU A 162 -1.01 12.75 1.75
C LEU A 162 -0.94 11.97 0.45
N SER A 163 -1.00 10.64 0.55
CA SER A 163 -0.84 9.76 -0.59
C SER A 163 -1.60 8.45 -0.41
N TYR A 164 -2.00 7.88 -1.55
CA TYR A 164 -2.44 6.50 -1.65
C TYR A 164 -1.54 5.79 -2.66
N SER A 165 -1.00 4.64 -2.26
CA SER A 165 -0.24 3.77 -3.14
C SER A 165 -0.93 2.41 -3.20
N GLY A 166 -1.48 2.07 -4.37
CA GLY A 166 -1.93 0.70 -4.60
C GLY A 166 -0.76 -0.28 -4.67
N PRO A 167 -1.02 -1.60 -4.62
CA PRO A 167 0.04 -2.60 -4.66
C PRO A 167 0.85 -2.47 -5.96
N MET A 168 2.17 -2.59 -5.85
CA MET A 168 3.10 -2.59 -6.99
C MET A 168 3.84 -3.94 -7.10
N PRO A 169 3.18 -5.03 -7.54
CA PRO A 169 3.77 -6.37 -7.59
C PRO A 169 5.06 -6.44 -8.41
N SER A 170 5.17 -5.65 -9.48
CA SER A 170 6.38 -5.56 -10.32
C SER A 170 7.63 -5.15 -9.53
N TRP A 171 7.44 -4.35 -8.48
CA TRP A 171 8.46 -3.81 -7.58
C TRP A 171 8.56 -4.57 -6.25
N GLY A 172 7.77 -5.64 -6.07
CA GLY A 172 7.76 -6.45 -4.85
C GLY A 172 6.99 -5.82 -3.68
N TYR A 173 6.17 -4.80 -3.93
CA TYR A 173 5.24 -4.25 -2.94
C TYR A 173 3.86 -4.84 -3.20
N TYR A 174 3.33 -5.56 -2.22
CA TYR A 174 2.05 -6.28 -2.34
C TYR A 174 0.95 -5.70 -1.47
N ASP A 175 1.30 -4.72 -0.65
CA ASP A 175 0.39 -4.02 0.24
C ASP A 175 -0.06 -2.74 -0.46
N GLU A 176 -1.31 -2.35 -0.25
CA GLU A 176 -1.72 -0.96 -0.47
C GLU A 176 -1.36 -0.13 0.77
N ALA A 177 -1.01 1.13 0.56
CA ALA A 177 -0.58 2.03 1.61
C ALA A 177 -1.36 3.34 1.59
N TYR A 178 -1.88 3.74 2.75
CA TYR A 178 -2.47 5.06 2.98
C TYR A 178 -1.57 5.87 3.90
N GLU A 179 -1.01 6.96 3.38
CA GLU A 179 -0.14 7.84 4.14
C GLU A 179 -0.87 9.13 4.50
N PHE A 180 -0.80 9.52 5.78
CA PHE A 180 -1.44 10.72 6.30
C PHE A 180 -0.39 11.64 6.93
N ALA A 181 -0.58 12.95 6.77
CA ALA A 181 0.05 13.94 7.62
C ALA A 181 -0.73 13.98 8.93
N VAL A 182 -0.08 13.63 10.03
CA VAL A 182 -0.76 13.49 11.32
C VAL A 182 -0.73 14.78 12.12
N ASN A 183 -1.83 15.03 12.83
CA ASN A 183 -1.93 16.10 13.80
C ASN A 183 -1.30 15.67 15.13
N SER A 184 0.03 15.67 15.21
CA SER A 184 0.78 15.23 16.40
C SER A 184 1.98 16.13 16.66
N PRO A 185 2.32 16.40 17.95
CA PRO A 185 3.56 17.10 18.30
C PRO A 185 4.81 16.21 18.17
N MET A 186 4.64 14.90 18.00
CA MET A 186 5.74 13.93 17.95
C MET A 186 5.86 13.27 16.57
N PHE A 187 4.73 12.92 15.95
CA PHE A 187 4.71 12.26 14.66
C PHE A 187 4.39 13.27 13.55
N TYR A 188 5.01 13.13 12.38
CA TYR A 188 4.69 13.94 11.22
C TYR A 188 3.86 13.17 10.18
N SER A 189 3.99 11.84 10.13
CA SER A 189 3.16 10.98 9.29
C SER A 189 2.76 9.68 9.97
N THR A 190 1.67 9.09 9.47
CA THR A 190 1.32 7.69 9.71
C THR A 190 1.03 7.00 8.39
N THR A 191 1.44 5.75 8.24
CA THR A 191 1.16 4.91 7.08
C THR A 191 0.43 3.66 7.52
N TYR A 192 -0.72 3.37 6.93
CA TYR A 192 -1.43 2.10 7.06
C TYR A 192 -1.06 1.21 5.88
N ASP A 193 -0.33 0.14 6.14
CA ASP A 193 0.00 -0.88 5.14
C ASP A 193 -1.04 -2.02 5.25
N ILE A 194 -1.69 -2.33 4.12
CA ILE A 194 -2.82 -3.25 4.05
C ILE A 194 -2.54 -4.31 2.99
N ALA A 195 -2.52 -5.58 3.41
CA ALA A 195 -2.25 -6.69 2.51
C ALA A 195 -3.53 -7.17 1.81
N ASP A 196 -3.57 -7.05 0.49
CA ASP A 196 -4.63 -7.66 -0.34
C ASP A 196 -4.65 -9.20 -0.18
N TYR A 197 -3.47 -9.83 -0.04
CA TYR A 197 -3.35 -11.28 0.20
C TYR A 197 -3.76 -11.72 1.62
N ARG A 198 -4.04 -10.78 2.52
CA ARG A 198 -4.68 -11.03 3.83
C ARG A 198 -6.08 -10.41 3.87
N ASN A 199 -6.76 -10.35 2.73
CA ASN A 199 -8.13 -9.85 2.60
C ASN A 199 -8.37 -8.46 3.19
N GLY A 200 -7.41 -7.55 2.98
CA GLY A 200 -7.55 -6.17 3.43
C GLY A 200 -7.22 -5.99 4.92
N MET A 201 -6.54 -6.95 5.55
CA MET A 201 -6.00 -6.76 6.89
C MET A 201 -4.80 -5.81 6.88
N ILE A 202 -4.70 -5.01 7.94
CA ILE A 202 -3.50 -4.25 8.25
C ILE A 202 -2.33 -5.24 8.47
N THR A 203 -1.20 -5.00 7.81
CA THR A 203 0.06 -5.68 8.11
C THR A 203 0.83 -4.92 9.19
N GLU A 204 0.95 -3.61 9.03
CA GLU A 204 1.50 -2.71 10.02
C GLU A 204 0.94 -1.29 9.85
N VAL A 205 0.95 -0.53 10.95
CA VAL A 205 0.75 0.91 10.96
C VAL A 205 2.03 1.58 11.45
N ASN A 206 2.62 2.39 10.58
CA ASN A 206 3.90 3.03 10.79
C ASN A 206 3.72 4.51 11.15
N MET A 207 4.00 4.90 12.39
CA MET A 207 4.01 6.31 12.81
C MET A 207 5.45 6.85 12.83
N TRP A 208 5.71 7.86 12.00
CA TRP A 208 7.07 8.40 11.80
C TRP A 208 7.28 9.71 12.55
N SER A 209 8.44 9.80 13.21
CA SER A 209 8.93 10.97 13.91
C SER A 209 10.24 11.44 13.28
N GLU A 210 10.30 12.75 13.00
CA GLU A 210 11.49 13.45 12.56
C GLU A 210 11.67 14.68 13.46
N LYS A 211 12.90 14.91 13.93
CA LYS A 211 13.25 16.06 14.78
C LYS A 211 12.61 16.05 16.18
N ASN A 212 12.22 14.88 16.66
CA ASN A 212 11.70 14.68 18.03
C ASN A 212 11.73 13.19 18.47
N ALA A 213 12.67 12.39 17.96
CA ALA A 213 12.69 10.94 18.17
C ALA A 213 12.87 10.55 19.65
N ALA A 214 13.54 11.39 20.44
CA ALA A 214 13.68 11.19 21.88
C ALA A 214 12.34 11.18 22.63
N MET A 215 11.32 11.86 22.11
CA MET A 215 9.98 11.90 22.72
C MET A 215 9.28 10.53 22.69
N ILE A 216 9.61 9.67 21.71
CA ILE A 216 9.12 8.29 21.66
C ILE A 216 9.57 7.51 22.89
N LEU A 217 10.73 7.83 23.46
CA LEU A 217 11.28 7.14 24.63
C LEU A 217 10.95 7.84 25.96
N SER A 218 10.09 8.87 25.94
CA SER A 218 9.77 9.63 27.14
C SER A 218 8.81 8.87 28.05
N ASP A 219 8.95 9.07 29.36
CA ASP A 219 8.07 8.46 30.36
C ASP A 219 6.60 8.85 30.08
N GLU A 220 6.35 10.09 29.65
CA GLU A 220 4.99 10.56 29.34
C GLU A 220 4.34 9.80 28.17
N TYR A 221 5.10 9.45 27.14
CA TYR A 221 4.57 8.67 26.02
C TYR A 221 4.32 7.21 26.41
N ILE A 222 5.23 6.62 27.18
CA ILE A 222 5.06 5.26 27.71
C ILE A 222 3.82 5.20 28.63
N GLU A 223 3.66 6.16 29.56
CA GLU A 223 2.48 6.25 30.42
C GLU A 223 1.18 6.40 29.61
N PHE A 224 1.21 7.17 28.51
CA PHE A 224 0.09 7.27 27.58
C PHE A 224 -0.24 5.92 26.92
N LEU A 225 0.76 5.17 26.45
CA LEU A 225 0.55 3.85 25.85
C LEU A 225 -0.02 2.84 26.87
N GLU A 226 0.52 2.82 28.08
CA GLU A 226 0.02 1.98 29.18
C GLU A 226 -1.42 2.34 29.57
N ALA A 227 -1.76 3.63 29.61
CA ALA A 227 -3.13 4.09 29.83
C ALA A 227 -4.11 3.67 28.72
N ASN A 228 -3.60 3.37 27.52
CA ASN A 228 -4.37 2.83 26.40
C ASN A 228 -4.21 1.30 26.26
N GLY A 229 -3.82 0.60 27.32
CA GLY A 229 -3.90 -0.85 27.41
C GLY A 229 -2.68 -1.62 26.89
N PHE A 230 -1.61 -0.94 26.49
CA PHE A 230 -0.37 -1.62 26.11
C PHE A 230 0.47 -1.98 27.34
N ALA A 231 0.86 -3.24 27.46
CA ALA A 231 1.92 -3.66 28.36
C ALA A 231 3.27 -3.41 27.68
N ILE A 232 4.05 -2.43 28.17
CA ILE A 232 5.31 -2.00 27.55
C ILE A 232 6.53 -2.64 28.22
N GLU A 233 7.47 -3.10 27.40
CA GLU A 233 8.77 -3.64 27.79
C GLU A 233 9.89 -2.87 27.08
N GLN A 234 10.83 -2.32 27.86
CA GLN A 234 11.96 -1.59 27.28
C GLN A 234 12.98 -2.54 26.63
N THR A 235 13.56 -2.10 25.52
CA THR A 235 14.62 -2.81 24.80
C THR A 235 15.87 -1.93 24.67
N ALA A 236 16.97 -2.50 24.15
CA ALA A 236 18.20 -1.72 23.92
C ALA A 236 18.04 -0.62 22.85
N ALA A 237 17.06 -0.74 21.94
CA ALA A 237 16.87 0.14 20.79
C ALA A 237 15.54 0.94 20.85
N GLY A 238 14.77 0.80 21.92
CA GLY A 238 13.45 1.40 22.08
C GLY A 238 12.60 0.62 23.07
N PHE A 239 11.41 0.22 22.66
CA PHE A 239 10.53 -0.63 23.46
C PHE A 239 9.66 -1.53 22.56
N THR A 240 9.14 -2.59 23.15
CA THR A 240 8.09 -3.43 22.57
C THR A 240 6.90 -3.45 23.51
N GLY A 241 5.75 -3.91 23.04
CA GLY A 241 4.60 -4.13 23.91
C GLY A 241 3.44 -4.80 23.20
N TYR A 242 2.40 -5.07 23.96
CA TYR A 242 1.21 -5.75 23.47
C TYR A 242 -0.04 -5.25 24.18
N ASN A 243 -1.13 -5.08 23.42
CA ASN A 243 -2.45 -4.82 23.94
C ASN A 243 -3.34 -6.04 23.62
N SER A 244 -3.77 -6.77 24.65
CA SER A 244 -4.58 -7.98 24.48
C SER A 244 -6.05 -7.73 24.14
N GLU A 245 -6.56 -6.51 24.35
CA GLU A 245 -7.94 -6.14 24.00
C GLU A 245 -8.04 -5.83 22.50
N SER A 246 -7.12 -5.04 21.96
CA SER A 246 -7.07 -4.77 20.52
C SER A 246 -6.34 -5.86 19.73
N GLN A 247 -5.56 -6.72 20.40
CA GLN A 247 -4.66 -7.68 19.80
C GLN A 247 -3.61 -7.02 18.88
N PHE A 248 -3.08 -5.86 19.28
CA PHE A 248 -1.99 -5.20 18.56
C PHE A 248 -0.68 -5.27 19.36
N SER A 249 0.39 -5.63 18.66
CA SER A 249 1.75 -5.39 19.12
C SER A 249 2.16 -3.95 18.84
N ILE A 250 3.09 -3.45 19.63
CA ILE A 250 3.75 -2.15 19.42
C ILE A 250 5.26 -2.34 19.48
N THR A 251 5.98 -1.73 18.54
CA THR A 251 7.45 -1.70 18.54
C THR A 251 7.95 -0.31 18.21
N ALA A 252 8.80 0.25 19.06
CA ALA A 252 9.49 1.51 18.81
C ALA A 252 10.94 1.25 18.41
N ILE A 253 11.37 1.93 17.33
CA ILE A 253 12.73 1.91 16.83
C ILE A 253 13.18 3.37 16.69
N THR A 254 14.31 3.72 17.30
CA THR A 254 14.86 5.08 17.22
C THR A 254 16.33 5.08 16.77
N ASP A 255 16.69 6.10 16.01
CA ASP A 255 18.06 6.53 15.77
C ASP A 255 18.18 7.94 16.33
N LEU A 256 18.65 8.04 17.58
CA LEU A 256 18.76 9.31 18.30
C LEU A 256 19.85 10.22 17.74
N ASP A 257 20.84 9.66 17.03
CA ASP A 257 21.90 10.45 16.40
C ASP A 257 21.39 11.13 15.12
N ALA A 258 20.54 10.44 14.36
CA ALA A 258 19.86 11.00 13.19
C ALA A 258 18.57 11.79 13.53
N ASP A 259 18.10 11.71 14.78
CA ASP A 259 16.82 12.25 15.26
C ASP A 259 15.62 11.72 14.46
N LEU A 260 15.68 10.42 14.16
CA LEU A 260 14.66 9.66 13.45
C LEU A 260 14.06 8.61 14.38
N GLY A 261 12.74 8.44 14.31
CA GLY A 261 12.07 7.40 15.08
C GLY A 261 10.82 6.90 14.38
N ARG A 262 10.47 5.66 14.67
CA ARG A 262 9.26 5.02 14.17
C ARG A 262 8.62 4.19 15.26
N VAL A 263 7.30 4.29 15.39
CA VAL A 263 6.48 3.39 16.20
C VAL A 263 5.61 2.57 15.26
N ILE A 264 5.69 1.25 15.38
CA ILE A 264 5.04 0.28 14.52
C ILE A 264 3.96 -0.41 15.34
N PHE A 265 2.73 -0.41 14.85
CA PHE A 265 1.62 -1.18 15.40
C PHE A 265 1.27 -2.30 14.43
N ALA A 266 1.24 -3.55 14.87
CA ALA A 266 0.90 -4.68 14.00
C ALA A 266 -0.10 -5.60 14.69
N PRO A 267 -1.19 -6.02 14.01
CA PRO A 267 -2.13 -6.95 14.59
C PRO A 267 -1.43 -8.30 14.85
N VAL A 268 -1.67 -8.84 16.03
CA VAL A 268 -1.23 -10.17 16.46
C VAL A 268 -2.45 -11.06 16.40
N LEU A 269 -2.47 -11.93 15.41
CA LEU A 269 -3.50 -12.94 15.29
C LEU A 269 -3.11 -14.12 16.18
N GLU A 270 -3.73 -14.19 17.35
CA GLU A 270 -3.54 -15.31 18.28
C GLU A 270 -4.43 -16.49 17.89
N GLN A 271 -3.82 -17.69 17.84
CA GLN A 271 -4.55 -18.93 17.66
C GLN A 271 -5.55 -19.11 18.80
N ASP A 272 -6.81 -19.35 18.45
CA ASP A 272 -7.94 -19.35 19.39
C ASP A 272 -8.03 -20.61 20.27
N GLN A 273 -7.43 -21.71 19.82
CA GLN A 273 -7.41 -23.00 20.52
C GLN A 273 -6.29 -23.89 19.97
N ASP A 274 -5.95 -24.95 20.69
CA ASP A 274 -5.07 -25.98 20.15
C ASP A 274 -5.77 -26.75 19.01
N TYR A 275 -5.06 -27.00 17.92
CA TYR A 275 -5.58 -27.71 16.74
C TYR A 275 -4.94 -29.10 16.60
N PRO A 276 -5.65 -30.09 16.02
CA PRO A 276 -5.04 -31.37 15.69
C PRO A 276 -3.91 -31.18 14.68
N THR A 277 -2.87 -32.01 14.74
CA THR A 277 -1.81 -32.02 13.72
C THR A 277 -1.31 -33.44 13.47
N PHE A 278 -0.32 -33.60 12.59
CA PHE A 278 0.30 -34.89 12.28
C PHE A 278 1.15 -35.42 13.45
N ASP A 279 1.22 -36.74 13.60
CA ASP A 279 2.12 -37.38 14.59
C ASP A 279 3.61 -37.08 14.32
N SER A 280 3.95 -36.82 13.06
CA SER A 280 5.27 -36.39 12.59
C SER A 280 5.13 -35.60 11.29
N PHE A 281 6.12 -34.77 10.95
CA PHE A 281 6.09 -34.00 9.71
C PHE A 281 5.82 -34.90 8.48
N PRO A 282 4.79 -34.61 7.67
CA PRO A 282 4.44 -35.46 6.53
C PRO A 282 5.39 -35.16 5.37
N PHE A 283 6.41 -35.99 5.17
CA PHE A 283 7.28 -35.88 3.98
C PHE A 283 6.59 -36.37 2.69
N ASP A 284 5.54 -37.18 2.81
CA ASP A 284 4.80 -37.79 1.71
C ASP A 284 5.75 -38.36 0.62
N ARG A 285 5.59 -37.96 -0.65
CA ARG A 285 6.40 -38.41 -1.78
C ARG A 285 7.64 -37.52 -2.06
N ALA A 286 8.15 -36.79 -1.07
CA ALA A 286 9.33 -35.92 -1.25
C ALA A 286 10.54 -36.63 -1.86
N ASP A 287 10.76 -37.90 -1.53
CA ASP A 287 11.89 -38.69 -2.05
C ASP A 287 11.71 -39.11 -3.54
N TRP A 288 10.56 -38.81 -4.16
CA TRP A 288 10.31 -39.02 -5.59
C TRP A 288 10.77 -37.84 -6.45
N LEU A 289 10.92 -36.66 -5.85
CA LEU A 289 11.27 -35.44 -6.56
C LEU A 289 12.68 -35.53 -7.17
N ASN A 290 12.80 -35.13 -8.45
CA ASN A 290 14.03 -35.17 -9.25
C ASN A 290 14.71 -36.56 -9.30
N ASN A 291 13.95 -37.63 -9.08
CA ASN A 291 14.45 -39.00 -9.12
C ASN A 291 14.00 -39.71 -10.40
N SER A 292 14.96 -40.15 -11.22
CA SER A 292 14.69 -40.84 -12.49
C SER A 292 14.00 -42.20 -12.36
N GLU A 293 13.96 -42.78 -11.16
CA GLU A 293 13.17 -43.98 -10.88
C GLU A 293 11.66 -43.68 -10.92
N TRP A 294 11.28 -42.43 -10.62
CA TRP A 294 9.89 -41.96 -10.53
C TRP A 294 9.51 -41.11 -11.75
N ASN A 295 9.53 -41.74 -12.93
CA ASN A 295 8.95 -41.16 -14.13
C ASN A 295 7.42 -41.24 -14.13
N SER A 296 6.76 -40.63 -15.11
CA SER A 296 5.28 -40.58 -15.16
C SER A 296 4.62 -41.96 -15.09
N ALA A 297 5.19 -42.95 -15.78
CA ALA A 297 4.65 -44.32 -15.78
C ALA A 297 4.84 -45.02 -14.43
N ALA A 298 5.96 -44.79 -13.75
CA ALA A 298 6.23 -45.36 -12.43
C ALA A 298 5.32 -44.78 -11.35
N ILE A 299 5.11 -43.45 -11.38
CA ILE A 299 4.21 -42.75 -10.45
C ILE A 299 2.78 -43.29 -10.60
N VAL A 300 2.26 -43.35 -11.83
CA VAL A 300 0.90 -43.86 -12.07
C VAL A 300 0.76 -45.30 -11.59
N ALA A 301 1.72 -46.16 -11.93
CA ALA A 301 1.66 -47.58 -11.55
C ALA A 301 1.66 -47.76 -10.03
N GLU A 302 2.47 -46.99 -9.30
CA GLU A 302 2.53 -47.07 -7.84
C GLU A 302 1.25 -46.55 -7.18
N GLU A 303 0.79 -45.36 -7.57
CA GLU A 303 -0.43 -44.75 -7.02
C GLU A 303 -1.67 -45.63 -7.29
N GLU A 304 -1.80 -46.22 -8.48
CA GLU A 304 -2.87 -47.19 -8.77
C GLU A 304 -2.72 -48.48 -7.95
N SER A 305 -1.49 -48.94 -7.68
CA SER A 305 -1.24 -50.13 -6.88
C SER A 305 -1.63 -49.96 -5.41
N GLU A 306 -1.53 -48.72 -4.91
CA GLU A 306 -2.00 -48.32 -3.59
C GLU A 306 -3.50 -47.98 -3.56
N GLY A 307 -4.21 -48.17 -4.67
CA GLY A 307 -5.67 -47.96 -4.77
C GLY A 307 -6.10 -46.54 -5.13
N GLY A 308 -5.15 -45.66 -5.46
CA GLY A 308 -5.41 -44.33 -5.97
C GLY A 308 -6.10 -44.33 -7.34
N THR A 309 -6.78 -43.24 -7.67
CA THR A 309 -7.44 -43.04 -8.97
C THR A 309 -6.84 -41.85 -9.69
N ILE A 310 -6.36 -42.06 -10.92
CA ILE A 310 -5.87 -40.97 -11.77
C ILE A 310 -7.06 -40.16 -12.28
N LEU A 311 -7.19 -38.92 -11.81
CA LEU A 311 -8.24 -37.98 -12.23
C LEU A 311 -7.88 -37.34 -13.57
N SER A 312 -6.61 -36.97 -13.75
CA SER A 312 -6.10 -36.44 -15.01
C SER A 312 -4.58 -36.68 -15.17
N GLN A 313 -4.11 -36.73 -16.41
CA GLN A 313 -2.70 -36.92 -16.74
C GLN A 313 -2.36 -36.27 -18.08
N ASP A 314 -1.29 -35.48 -18.11
CA ASP A 314 -0.66 -34.97 -19.32
C ASP A 314 0.89 -34.96 -19.18
N ALA A 315 1.59 -34.31 -20.11
CA ALA A 315 3.07 -34.28 -20.09
C ALA A 315 3.66 -33.39 -18.98
N GLU A 316 2.85 -32.52 -18.39
CA GLU A 316 3.24 -31.54 -17.36
C GLU A 316 2.67 -31.89 -15.98
N MET A 317 1.68 -32.79 -15.89
CA MET A 317 0.99 -33.04 -14.63
C MET A 317 0.33 -34.43 -14.54
N ILE A 318 0.28 -34.98 -13.31
CA ILE A 318 -0.49 -36.17 -12.93
C ILE A 318 -1.32 -35.83 -11.68
N ASP A 319 -2.63 -35.99 -11.77
CA ASP A 319 -3.59 -35.71 -10.71
C ASP A 319 -4.18 -37.02 -10.18
N VAL A 320 -4.05 -37.24 -8.89
CA VAL A 320 -4.37 -38.49 -8.21
C VAL A 320 -5.29 -38.24 -7.04
N LEU A 321 -6.50 -38.81 -7.11
CA LEU A 321 -7.34 -39.00 -5.93
C LEU A 321 -6.77 -40.15 -5.11
N VAL A 322 -6.35 -39.85 -3.89
CA VAL A 322 -5.73 -40.84 -2.98
C VAL A 322 -6.81 -41.74 -2.38
N ALA A 323 -6.48 -43.02 -2.21
CA ALA A 323 -7.37 -44.03 -1.65
C ALA A 323 -7.86 -43.66 -0.23
N GLU A 324 -9.10 -44.04 0.10
CA GLU A 324 -9.80 -43.61 1.32
C GLU A 324 -9.09 -44.05 2.61
N GLU A 325 -8.33 -45.14 2.57
CA GLU A 325 -7.54 -45.64 3.70
C GLU A 325 -6.39 -44.71 4.12
N PHE A 326 -5.96 -43.79 3.25
CA PHE A 326 -4.90 -42.81 3.55
C PHE A 326 -5.44 -41.47 4.07
N ARG A 327 -6.74 -41.36 4.30
CA ARG A 327 -7.33 -40.17 4.92
C ARG A 327 -6.63 -39.84 6.24
N PRO A 328 -6.34 -38.55 6.52
CA PRO A 328 -6.92 -37.37 5.88
C PRO A 328 -6.27 -36.93 4.55
N LEU A 329 -5.27 -37.62 4.01
CA LEU A 329 -4.72 -37.28 2.69
C LEU A 329 -5.78 -37.52 1.61
N TYR A 330 -6.08 -36.46 0.86
CA TYR A 330 -7.16 -36.43 -0.13
C TYR A 330 -6.67 -36.62 -1.55
N GLU A 331 -5.69 -35.82 -1.97
CA GLU A 331 -5.30 -35.69 -3.37
C GLU A 331 -3.82 -35.33 -3.49
N ARG A 332 -3.19 -35.79 -4.57
CA ARG A 332 -1.82 -35.46 -4.94
C ARG A 332 -1.76 -34.99 -6.39
N LEU A 333 -1.11 -33.86 -6.63
CA LEU A 333 -0.80 -33.39 -7.98
C LEU A 333 0.71 -33.37 -8.16
N PHE A 334 1.22 -34.19 -9.07
CA PHE A 334 2.62 -34.19 -9.47
C PHE A 334 2.82 -33.28 -10.67
N PHE A 335 3.80 -32.38 -10.60
CA PHE A 335 4.21 -31.53 -11.71
C PHE A 335 5.47 -32.08 -12.34
N MET A 336 5.41 -32.29 -13.64
CA MET A 336 6.39 -33.04 -14.41
C MET A 336 7.21 -32.13 -15.30
N GLU A 337 8.52 -32.30 -15.31
CA GLU A 337 9.42 -31.71 -16.31
C GLU A 337 10.37 -32.78 -16.85
N ASN A 338 10.43 -32.91 -18.17
CA ASN A 338 11.22 -33.96 -18.83
C ASN A 338 10.98 -35.38 -18.29
N ASP A 339 9.71 -35.70 -17.99
CA ASP A 339 9.27 -36.99 -17.43
C ASP A 339 9.79 -37.28 -16.00
N LEU A 340 10.12 -36.23 -15.23
CA LEU A 340 10.48 -36.31 -13.80
C LEU A 340 9.55 -35.42 -12.98
N ALA A 341 9.13 -35.89 -11.81
CA ALA A 341 8.42 -35.05 -10.85
C ALA A 341 9.39 -34.02 -10.27
N THR A 342 9.13 -32.73 -10.48
CA THR A 342 9.96 -31.63 -9.94
C THR A 342 9.31 -30.93 -8.76
N GLU A 343 7.99 -31.05 -8.66
CA GLU A 343 7.13 -30.50 -7.62
C GLU A 343 5.93 -31.44 -7.42
N PHE A 344 5.39 -31.50 -6.21
CA PHE A 344 4.04 -32.00 -6.02
C PHE A 344 3.27 -31.20 -4.97
N LEU A 345 1.95 -31.19 -5.10
CA LEU A 345 1.00 -30.66 -4.13
C LEU A 345 0.30 -31.83 -3.45
N ALA A 346 0.38 -31.90 -2.12
CA ALA A 346 -0.47 -32.77 -1.31
C ALA A 346 -1.60 -31.95 -0.68
N VAL A 347 -2.81 -32.51 -0.68
CA VAL A 347 -4.02 -31.89 -0.11
C VAL A 347 -4.63 -32.83 0.91
N TRP A 348 -4.81 -32.36 2.15
CA TRP A 348 -5.52 -33.05 3.22
C TRP A 348 -6.90 -32.44 3.43
N ASP A 349 -7.89 -33.28 3.71
CA ASP A 349 -9.30 -32.90 3.83
C ASP A 349 -9.68 -32.16 5.13
N ASP A 350 -8.69 -31.86 5.97
CA ASP A 350 -8.84 -31.04 7.17
C ASP A 350 -7.77 -29.93 7.18
N ALA A 351 -8.22 -28.68 7.04
CA ALA A 351 -7.36 -27.49 7.11
C ALA A 351 -6.59 -27.40 8.43
N ASN A 352 -7.24 -27.79 9.53
CA ASN A 352 -6.70 -27.60 10.87
C ASN A 352 -5.51 -28.48 11.19
N LEU A 353 -5.17 -29.46 10.34
CA LEU A 353 -3.94 -30.26 10.48
C LEU A 353 -2.65 -29.44 10.43
N GLY A 354 -2.70 -28.27 9.78
CA GLY A 354 -1.57 -27.36 9.77
C GLY A 354 -1.88 -25.89 9.55
N ALA A 355 -3.15 -25.52 9.34
CA ALA A 355 -3.56 -24.14 9.23
C ALA A 355 -4.90 -23.85 9.91
N TRP A 356 -5.01 -22.69 10.54
CA TRP A 356 -6.26 -22.20 11.11
C TRP A 356 -6.63 -20.86 10.48
N SER A 357 -7.88 -20.43 10.70
CA SER A 357 -8.40 -19.20 10.13
C SER A 357 -9.21 -18.40 11.15
N PRO A 358 -8.82 -17.14 11.44
CA PRO A 358 -9.56 -16.28 12.38
C PRO A 358 -10.92 -15.81 11.83
N ASP A 359 -11.13 -15.87 10.51
CA ASP A 359 -12.26 -15.25 9.80
C ASP A 359 -13.07 -16.25 8.95
N GLY A 360 -12.97 -17.55 9.27
CA GLY A 360 -13.81 -18.59 8.66
C GLY A 360 -13.33 -19.07 7.28
N GLY A 361 -12.05 -18.88 6.98
CA GLY A 361 -11.34 -19.42 5.81
C GLY A 361 -10.93 -18.38 4.79
N ASN A 362 -11.00 -17.10 5.16
CA ASN A 362 -10.60 -15.97 4.32
C ASN A 362 -9.10 -15.71 4.50
N THR A 363 -8.61 -15.67 5.74
CA THR A 363 -7.20 -15.55 6.11
C THR A 363 -6.72 -16.86 6.70
N TRP A 364 -5.54 -17.33 6.26
CA TRP A 364 -4.96 -18.59 6.73
C TRP A 364 -3.64 -18.34 7.44
N MET A 365 -3.47 -18.97 8.59
CA MET A 365 -2.25 -18.97 9.38
C MET A 365 -1.83 -20.39 9.68
N LEU A 366 -0.53 -20.65 9.82
CA LEU A 366 -0.09 -21.95 10.31
C LEU A 366 -0.47 -22.11 11.78
N THR A 367 -0.86 -23.32 12.15
CA THR A 367 -1.09 -23.68 13.56
C THR A 367 0.25 -23.80 14.28
N ASN A 368 0.31 -23.39 15.55
CA ASN A 368 1.47 -23.54 16.43
C ASN A 368 1.99 -25.00 16.45
N GLU A 369 1.08 -25.97 16.41
CA GLU A 369 1.40 -27.39 16.43
C GLU A 369 2.16 -27.83 15.17
N PHE A 370 1.72 -27.37 14.00
CA PHE A 370 2.40 -27.65 12.74
C PHE A 370 3.73 -26.89 12.61
N GLU A 371 3.81 -25.65 13.09
CA GLU A 371 5.09 -24.93 13.18
C GLU A 371 6.11 -25.68 14.04
N ALA A 372 5.66 -26.27 15.17
CA ALA A 372 6.51 -27.13 15.98
C ALA A 372 6.96 -28.41 15.25
N LEU A 373 6.13 -28.98 14.36
CA LEU A 373 6.54 -30.10 13.50
C LEU A 373 7.59 -29.68 12.47
N LEU A 374 7.44 -28.50 11.87
CA LEU A 374 8.43 -27.95 10.94
C LEU A 374 9.78 -27.79 11.63
N GLU A 375 9.80 -27.13 12.79
CA GLU A 375 11.02 -26.93 13.58
C GLU A 375 11.64 -28.26 14.00
N GLY A 376 10.81 -29.19 14.50
CA GLY A 376 11.24 -30.52 14.92
C GLY A 376 11.83 -31.37 13.77
N ALA A 377 11.35 -31.17 12.54
CA ALA A 377 11.89 -31.80 11.34
C ALA A 377 13.12 -31.08 10.77
N GLY A 378 13.52 -29.94 11.33
CA GLY A 378 14.69 -29.17 10.92
C GLY A 378 14.45 -28.18 9.78
N PHE A 379 13.18 -27.90 9.44
CA PHE A 379 12.86 -26.84 8.51
C PHE A 379 13.16 -25.47 9.12
N VAL A 380 13.66 -24.56 8.28
CA VAL A 380 13.84 -23.15 8.64
C VAL A 380 13.00 -22.28 7.73
N PHE A 381 12.42 -21.21 8.29
CA PHE A 381 11.78 -20.19 7.49
C PHE A 381 12.79 -19.60 6.49
N TYR A 382 12.43 -19.63 5.21
CA TYR A 382 13.27 -19.16 4.13
C TYR A 382 12.85 -17.76 3.68
N MET A 383 11.57 -17.58 3.38
CA MET A 383 11.00 -16.29 2.98
C MET A 383 9.46 -16.30 3.04
N GLU A 384 8.86 -15.12 3.04
CA GLU A 384 7.45 -14.91 2.73
C GLU A 384 7.34 -14.23 1.37
N ASN A 385 6.40 -14.67 0.53
CA ASN A 385 6.05 -13.95 -0.71
C ASN A 385 4.56 -14.10 -1.00
N GLN A 386 3.84 -12.97 -1.09
CA GLN A 386 2.40 -12.93 -1.33
C GLN A 386 1.61 -13.83 -0.34
N GLY A 387 1.93 -13.74 0.95
CA GLY A 387 1.30 -14.56 2.02
C GLY A 387 1.71 -16.03 2.04
N ASN A 388 2.51 -16.50 1.09
CA ASN A 388 3.03 -17.86 1.11
C ASN A 388 4.33 -17.91 1.92
N LEU A 389 4.34 -18.77 2.93
CA LEU A 389 5.49 -19.02 3.77
C LEU A 389 6.29 -20.18 3.19
N PHE A 390 7.55 -19.91 2.86
CA PHE A 390 8.48 -20.89 2.32
C PHE A 390 9.39 -21.39 3.42
N TYR A 391 9.44 -22.71 3.60
CA TYR A 391 10.33 -23.35 4.56
C TYR A 391 11.29 -24.28 3.86
N TYR A 392 12.56 -24.22 4.23
CA TYR A 392 13.63 -24.98 3.61
C TYR A 392 14.26 -25.98 4.58
N LEU A 393 14.50 -27.20 4.09
CA LEU A 393 15.23 -28.25 4.78
C LEU A 393 16.49 -28.59 3.98
N ALA A 394 17.63 -28.11 4.48
CA ALA A 394 18.91 -28.23 3.79
C ALA A 394 19.38 -29.68 3.61
N GLU A 395 19.12 -30.57 4.57
CA GLU A 395 19.55 -31.98 4.50
C GLU A 395 18.92 -32.72 3.31
N LYS A 396 17.71 -32.34 2.91
CA LYS A 396 16.95 -32.96 1.82
C LYS A 396 16.87 -32.08 0.56
N GLU A 397 17.50 -30.91 0.54
CA GLU A 397 17.36 -29.91 -0.53
C GLU A 397 15.86 -29.68 -0.87
N LEU A 398 15.03 -29.58 0.18
CA LEU A 398 13.58 -29.61 0.07
C LEU A 398 13.00 -28.26 0.53
N MET A 399 12.23 -27.63 -0.35
CA MET A 399 11.42 -26.47 -0.01
C MET A 399 9.96 -26.88 0.09
N ILE A 400 9.23 -26.33 1.06
CA ILE A 400 7.80 -26.53 1.20
C ILE A 400 7.05 -25.21 1.33
N VAL A 401 5.77 -25.26 0.94
CA VAL A 401 4.82 -24.16 1.14
C VAL A 401 3.53 -24.72 1.73
N PRO A 402 3.46 -24.87 3.07
CA PRO A 402 2.25 -25.25 3.78
C PRO A 402 1.26 -24.08 3.82
N ARG A 403 -0.02 -24.36 3.63
CA ARG A 403 -1.10 -23.36 3.74
C ARG A 403 -2.48 -24.00 3.90
N GLY A 404 -3.36 -23.31 4.60
CA GLY A 404 -4.80 -23.51 4.45
C GLY A 404 -5.26 -22.95 3.10
N ALA A 405 -6.22 -23.62 2.46
CA ALA A 405 -6.71 -23.22 1.16
C ALA A 405 -8.15 -23.69 0.91
N ARG A 406 -8.76 -23.16 -0.15
CA ARG A 406 -9.98 -23.70 -0.77
C ARG A 406 -9.76 -23.79 -2.27
N TYR A 407 -10.15 -24.92 -2.85
CA TYR A 407 -10.08 -25.16 -4.28
C TYR A 407 -11.49 -25.50 -4.78
N THR A 408 -11.98 -24.88 -5.86
CA THR A 408 -13.35 -25.17 -6.34
C THR A 408 -13.52 -26.61 -6.81
N ASP A 409 -12.41 -27.24 -7.19
CA ASP A 409 -12.38 -28.59 -7.76
C ASP A 409 -12.18 -29.68 -6.69
N VAL A 410 -11.93 -29.29 -5.43
CA VAL A 410 -11.67 -30.19 -4.30
C VAL A 410 -12.75 -30.05 -3.25
N LEU A 411 -13.34 -31.18 -2.83
CA LEU A 411 -14.24 -31.27 -1.67
C LEU A 411 -15.35 -30.20 -1.62
N ASP A 412 -15.97 -29.88 -2.74
CA ASP A 412 -17.01 -28.84 -2.86
C ASP A 412 -16.57 -27.49 -2.25
N ALA A 413 -15.31 -27.10 -2.46
CA ALA A 413 -14.69 -25.90 -1.91
C ALA A 413 -14.59 -25.85 -0.37
N ALA A 414 -14.60 -27.01 0.30
CA ALA A 414 -14.31 -27.10 1.72
C ALA A 414 -12.88 -26.60 2.02
N PRO A 415 -12.64 -26.03 3.22
CA PRO A 415 -11.29 -25.76 3.68
C PRO A 415 -10.43 -27.01 3.74
N VAL A 416 -9.22 -26.92 3.20
CA VAL A 416 -8.23 -28.00 3.19
C VAL A 416 -6.88 -27.49 3.67
N PHE A 417 -6.05 -28.41 4.16
CA PHE A 417 -4.63 -28.14 4.37
C PHE A 417 -3.89 -28.60 3.12
N SER A 418 -2.98 -27.79 2.61
CA SER A 418 -2.24 -28.15 1.41
C SER A 418 -0.78 -27.77 1.52
N MET A 419 0.09 -28.60 0.99
CA MET A 419 1.53 -28.37 1.00
C MET A 419 2.11 -28.66 -0.37
N ASN A 420 2.73 -27.64 -0.96
CA ASN A 420 3.62 -27.88 -2.10
C ASN A 420 4.99 -28.29 -1.60
N TYR A 421 5.61 -29.22 -2.31
CA TYR A 421 6.98 -29.68 -2.10
C TYR A 421 7.77 -29.45 -3.38
N PHE A 422 8.93 -28.83 -3.23
CA PHE A 422 9.84 -28.54 -4.33
C PHE A 422 11.22 -29.07 -4.00
N ASN A 423 11.86 -29.70 -4.97
CA ASN A 423 13.31 -29.87 -4.89
C ASN A 423 13.95 -28.50 -5.17
N TYR A 424 14.73 -28.00 -4.21
CA TYR A 424 15.35 -26.69 -4.27
C TYR A 424 16.79 -26.77 -3.79
N VAL A 425 17.73 -26.61 -4.72
CA VAL A 425 19.16 -26.53 -4.40
C VAL A 425 19.52 -25.09 -4.11
N GLU A 426 19.84 -24.81 -2.85
CA GLU A 426 20.23 -23.47 -2.41
C GLU A 426 21.57 -23.05 -3.07
N SER A 427 21.56 -21.99 -3.89
CA SER A 427 22.79 -21.52 -4.55
C SER A 427 23.70 -20.66 -3.67
N ALA A 428 23.23 -20.20 -2.50
CA ALA A 428 23.99 -19.52 -1.43
C ALA A 428 23.12 -19.35 -0.17
N SER A 429 23.75 -19.32 1.02
CA SER A 429 23.07 -19.25 2.31
C SER A 429 22.09 -18.06 2.42
N VAL A 430 20.85 -18.34 2.86
CA VAL A 430 19.74 -17.37 3.04
C VAL A 430 20.16 -16.06 3.71
N ASN A 431 21.06 -16.15 4.70
CA ASN A 431 21.56 -15.01 5.48
C ASN A 431 22.51 -14.08 4.70
N MET A 432 22.87 -14.39 3.45
CA MET A 432 23.78 -13.61 2.62
C MET A 432 23.23 -13.25 1.23
N LEU A 433 21.96 -13.57 0.93
CA LEU A 433 21.34 -13.22 -0.34
C LEU A 433 20.99 -11.73 -0.36
N ASP A 434 21.48 -11.00 -1.37
CA ASP A 434 21.07 -9.61 -1.61
C ASP A 434 19.57 -9.53 -1.99
N LYS A 435 19.00 -8.32 -1.83
CA LYS A 435 17.57 -8.04 -2.06
C LYS A 435 17.10 -8.45 -3.45
N ASP A 436 17.92 -8.26 -4.48
CA ASP A 436 17.56 -8.57 -5.87
C ASP A 436 17.50 -10.09 -6.11
N THR A 437 18.41 -10.83 -5.48
CA THR A 437 18.46 -12.29 -5.58
C THR A 437 17.26 -12.93 -4.87
N ARG A 438 16.90 -12.46 -3.67
CA ARG A 438 15.68 -12.89 -2.97
C ARG A 438 14.42 -12.61 -3.78
N SER A 439 14.33 -11.44 -4.41
CA SER A 439 13.19 -11.06 -5.26
C SER A 439 13.04 -11.98 -6.47
N LYS A 440 14.15 -12.37 -7.13
CA LYS A 440 14.12 -13.30 -8.28
C LYS A 440 13.66 -14.69 -7.86
N ILE A 441 14.21 -15.23 -6.77
CA ILE A 441 13.84 -16.55 -6.25
C ILE A 441 12.34 -16.55 -5.88
N GLY A 442 11.87 -15.54 -5.15
CA GLY A 442 10.45 -15.41 -4.81
C GLY A 442 9.54 -15.37 -6.04
N LYS A 443 9.94 -14.66 -7.10
CA LYS A 443 9.18 -14.61 -8.37
C LYS A 443 9.09 -15.98 -9.04
N GLU A 444 10.18 -16.74 -9.12
CA GLU A 444 10.15 -18.08 -9.73
C GLU A 444 9.32 -19.06 -8.90
N LEU A 445 9.52 -19.09 -7.57
CA LEU A 445 8.75 -19.96 -6.67
C LEU A 445 7.25 -19.66 -6.71
N THR A 446 6.87 -18.38 -6.70
CA THR A 446 5.46 -17.97 -6.82
C THR A 446 4.88 -18.26 -8.20
N LYS A 447 5.68 -18.21 -9.26
CA LYS A 447 5.24 -18.64 -10.59
C LYS A 447 4.90 -20.13 -10.60
N SER A 448 5.72 -20.96 -9.97
CA SER A 448 5.43 -22.39 -9.80
C SER A 448 4.16 -22.60 -8.98
N LEU A 449 4.01 -21.91 -7.84
CA LEU A 449 2.77 -21.97 -7.05
C LEU A 449 1.54 -21.56 -7.86
N ASN A 450 1.61 -20.48 -8.64
CA ASN A 450 0.48 -20.02 -9.46
C ASN A 450 0.13 -21.02 -10.58
N ARG A 451 1.12 -21.73 -11.13
CA ARG A 451 0.88 -22.84 -12.06
C ARG A 451 0.09 -23.94 -11.35
N SER A 452 0.51 -24.33 -10.16
CA SER A 452 -0.15 -25.38 -9.36
C SER A 452 -1.58 -24.99 -8.96
N ASN A 453 -1.76 -23.76 -8.49
CA ASN A 453 -3.05 -23.16 -8.13
C ASN A 453 -3.98 -22.90 -9.32
N SER A 454 -3.48 -22.94 -10.56
CA SER A 454 -4.33 -22.83 -11.75
C SER A 454 -4.93 -24.18 -12.16
N LYS A 455 -4.37 -25.29 -11.66
CA LYS A 455 -4.86 -26.65 -11.93
C LYS A 455 -5.98 -27.05 -10.97
N LEU A 456 -5.88 -26.61 -9.71
CA LEU A 456 -6.97 -26.64 -8.73
C LEU A 456 -7.41 -25.20 -8.53
N ASN A 457 -8.55 -24.78 -9.08
CA ASN A 457 -8.94 -23.37 -9.07
C ASN A 457 -9.06 -22.82 -7.63
N ILE A 458 -8.04 -22.09 -7.16
CA ILE A 458 -8.07 -21.48 -5.82
C ILE A 458 -9.18 -20.44 -5.74
N ILE A 459 -9.93 -20.52 -4.63
CA ILE A 459 -10.87 -19.48 -4.24
C ILE A 459 -10.09 -18.45 -3.43
N LYS A 460 -10.00 -17.24 -3.97
CA LYS A 460 -9.47 -16.08 -3.26
C LYS A 460 -10.55 -15.46 -2.39
#